data_AF-X1U1Z8-F1
#
_entry.id   AF-X1U1Z8-F1
#
_cell.length_a   1.000
_cell.length_b   1.000
_cell.length_c   1.000
_cell.angle_alpha   90.00
_cell.angle_beta   90.00
_cell.angle_gamma   90.00
#
_symmetry.space_group_name_H-M   'P 1'
#
loop_
_entity.id
_entity.type
_entity.pdbx_description
1 polymer ?
#
loop_
_entity_poly.entity_id
_entity_poly.type
_entity_poly.pdbx_seq_one_letter_code
_entity_poly.pdbx_strand_id
1 'polypeptide(L)'
;HNAIATVPEIFKRGLRPTALEFVQEDAVTIAEKKSEKKSHFSGGKAYLMIEINSASEEELERMAETIAEICEQNNCVDVFLAEKKDQQEVWETRGKFYELLKEYTIEFLDVVVPPAQIANHVDQVQRISEKYGMWLPTYGHAGDGNLHTHVMKARLNGGNVEWLDESEWKERYPKVRDKIHADALSREGLVSGEHGIGIIKKKYLPLFF
;
A
#
# COMPACT_ATOMS: atom_id res chain seq x y z
N HIS A 1 3.08 -10.07 -2.89
CA HIS A 1 1.97 -10.83 -3.50
C HIS A 1 0.96 -11.35 -2.47
N ASN A 2 1.29 -12.36 -1.66
CA ASN A 2 0.32 -13.05 -0.80
C ASN A 2 -0.57 -12.14 0.06
N ALA A 3 0.02 -11.21 0.83
CA ALA A 3 -0.74 -10.28 1.67
C ALA A 3 -1.81 -9.49 0.89
N ILE A 4 -1.45 -8.88 -0.25
CA ILE A 4 -2.40 -8.10 -1.03
C ILE A 4 -3.44 -8.98 -1.76
N ALA A 5 -3.10 -10.24 -2.05
CA ALA A 5 -4.03 -11.22 -2.63
C ALA A 5 -5.08 -11.71 -1.62
N THR A 6 -4.82 -11.62 -0.31
CA THR A 6 -5.77 -11.95 0.75
C THR A 6 -6.98 -11.01 0.78
N VAL A 7 -6.81 -9.76 0.37
CA VAL A 7 -7.85 -8.70 0.42
C VAL A 7 -9.17 -9.12 -0.25
N PRO A 8 -9.20 -9.54 -1.54
CA PRO A 8 -10.43 -10.03 -2.16
C PRO A 8 -11.01 -11.28 -1.49
N GLU A 9 -10.19 -12.15 -0.88
CA GLU A 9 -10.67 -13.35 -0.19
C GLU A 9 -11.44 -13.03 1.09
N ILE A 10 -11.03 -11.98 1.84
CA ILE A 10 -11.79 -11.47 2.99
C ILE A 10 -13.21 -11.10 2.55
N PHE A 11 -13.35 -10.38 1.43
CA PHE A 11 -14.66 -9.99 0.92
C PHE A 11 -15.50 -11.16 0.42
N LYS A 12 -14.87 -12.16 -0.22
CA LYS A 12 -15.53 -13.40 -0.70
C LYS A 12 -16.11 -14.24 0.44
N ARG A 13 -15.52 -14.17 1.63
CA ARG A 13 -16.02 -14.81 2.85
C ARG A 13 -17.15 -14.03 3.54
N GLY A 14 -17.61 -12.92 2.95
CA GLY A 14 -18.73 -12.13 3.46
C GLY A 14 -18.33 -11.09 4.53
N LEU A 15 -17.05 -11.01 4.88
CA LEU A 15 -16.55 -10.05 5.87
C LEU A 15 -16.43 -8.65 5.27
N ARG A 16 -16.73 -7.64 6.08
CA ARG A 16 -16.64 -6.22 5.72
C ARG A 16 -15.90 -5.46 6.82
N PRO A 17 -14.56 -5.45 6.79
CA PRO A 17 -13.77 -4.65 7.72
C PRO A 17 -14.14 -3.16 7.62
N THR A 18 -14.06 -2.45 8.73
CA THR A 18 -14.20 -0.99 8.79
C THR A 18 -13.01 -0.30 8.12
N ALA A 19 -11.82 -0.88 8.27
CA ALA A 19 -10.62 -0.48 7.55
C ALA A 19 -9.83 -1.71 7.13
N LEU A 20 -9.20 -1.65 5.96
CA LEU A 20 -8.33 -2.68 5.43
C LEU A 20 -7.19 -2.01 4.66
N GLU A 21 -6.05 -1.86 5.31
CA GLU A 21 -4.87 -1.18 4.76
C GLU A 21 -3.82 -2.20 4.32
N PHE A 22 -3.08 -1.86 3.26
CA PHE A 22 -1.89 -2.58 2.82
C PHE A 22 -0.63 -1.74 3.02
N VAL A 23 0.46 -2.36 3.45
CA VAL A 23 1.76 -1.70 3.67
C VAL A 23 2.90 -2.63 3.26
N GLN A 24 3.90 -2.12 2.53
CA GLN A 24 5.13 -2.86 2.23
C GLN A 24 6.20 -2.70 3.32
N GLU A 25 7.03 -3.73 3.52
CA GLU A 25 8.09 -3.78 4.55
C GLU A 25 9.12 -2.65 4.42
N ASP A 26 9.42 -2.22 3.21
CA ASP A 26 10.38 -1.15 2.96
C ASP A 26 9.93 0.19 3.56
N ALA A 27 8.65 0.56 3.38
CA ALA A 27 8.07 1.75 3.99
C ALA A 27 8.13 1.69 5.52
N VAL A 28 7.81 0.53 6.11
CA VAL A 28 7.93 0.28 7.56
C VAL A 28 9.37 0.46 8.02
N THR A 29 10.32 -0.22 7.37
CA THR A 29 11.74 -0.23 7.77
C THR A 29 12.32 1.18 7.77
N ILE A 30 12.02 1.98 6.76
CA ILE A 30 12.49 3.37 6.68
C ILE A 30 11.78 4.24 7.73
N ALA A 31 10.48 4.02 7.95
CA ALA A 31 9.73 4.75 8.97
C ALA A 31 10.26 4.49 10.39
N GLU A 32 10.53 3.23 10.75
CA GLU A 32 11.13 2.87 12.03
C GLU A 32 12.52 3.49 12.20
N LYS A 33 13.36 3.44 11.15
CA LYS A 33 14.72 4.01 11.19
C LYS A 33 14.70 5.51 11.44
N LYS A 34 13.77 6.24 10.82
CA LYS A 34 13.66 7.69 10.96
C LYS A 34 12.99 8.15 12.25
N SER A 35 12.03 7.38 12.74
CA SER A 35 11.35 7.68 14.00
C SER A 35 12.12 7.19 15.23
N GLU A 36 13.21 6.45 15.03
CA GLU A 36 13.99 5.77 16.07
C GLU A 36 13.10 4.91 16.99
N LYS A 37 12.01 4.39 16.43
CA LYS A 37 10.97 3.67 17.16
C LYS A 37 10.59 2.40 16.41
N LYS A 38 10.53 1.28 17.12
CA LYS A 38 10.00 0.02 16.59
C LYS A 38 8.48 0.06 16.53
N SER A 39 7.93 -0.51 15.47
CA SER A 39 6.50 -0.68 15.25
C SER A 39 6.09 -2.12 15.50
N HIS A 40 4.77 -2.37 15.48
CA HIS A 40 4.21 -3.72 15.55
C HIS A 40 4.27 -4.47 14.21
N PHE A 41 4.69 -3.81 13.13
CA PHE A 41 4.89 -4.45 11.82
C PHE A 41 6.22 -5.21 11.82
N SER A 42 6.17 -6.54 11.97
CA SER A 42 7.39 -7.36 12.03
C SER A 42 7.25 -8.71 11.32
N GLY A 43 8.39 -9.28 10.88
CA GLY A 43 8.47 -10.63 10.31
C GLY A 43 7.97 -10.81 8.87
N GLY A 44 7.30 -9.82 8.28
CA GLY A 44 6.70 -9.88 6.95
C GLY A 44 7.40 -9.02 5.89
N LYS A 45 7.19 -9.36 4.61
CA LYS A 45 7.55 -8.52 3.45
C LYS A 45 6.47 -7.50 3.07
N ALA A 46 5.27 -7.71 3.60
CA ALA A 46 4.15 -6.79 3.53
C ALA A 46 3.18 -7.11 4.67
N TYR A 47 2.32 -6.16 4.98
CA TYR A 47 1.42 -6.20 6.12
C TYR A 47 0.02 -5.78 5.68
N LEU A 48 -0.98 -6.42 6.30
CA LEU A 48 -2.36 -5.94 6.28
C LEU A 48 -2.69 -5.41 7.66
N MET A 49 -3.31 -4.24 7.72
CA MET A 49 -3.94 -3.74 8.95
C MET A 49 -5.44 -3.79 8.75
N ILE A 50 -6.11 -4.52 9.64
CA ILE A 50 -7.52 -4.87 9.49
C ILE A 50 -8.25 -4.40 10.74
N GLU A 51 -9.18 -3.47 10.57
CA GLU A 51 -10.05 -3.00 11.63
C GLU A 51 -11.46 -3.55 11.42
N ILE A 52 -12.03 -4.12 12.47
CA ILE A 52 -13.39 -4.68 12.49
C ILE A 52 -14.17 -4.08 13.65
N ASN A 53 -15.49 -3.99 13.49
CA ASN A 53 -16.39 -3.64 14.57
C ASN A 53 -17.62 -4.56 14.55
N SER A 54 -18.24 -4.71 15.72
CA SER A 54 -19.52 -5.38 15.89
C SER A 54 -20.22 -4.82 17.14
N ALA A 55 -21.54 -5.00 17.23
CA ALA A 55 -22.32 -4.72 18.42
C ALA A 55 -22.15 -5.80 19.51
N SER A 56 -21.61 -6.97 19.18
CA SER A 56 -21.39 -8.09 20.10
C SER A 56 -19.91 -8.48 20.14
N GLU A 57 -19.39 -8.73 21.35
CA GLU A 57 -18.02 -9.23 21.56
C GLU A 57 -17.83 -10.61 20.93
N GLU A 58 -18.82 -11.51 21.04
CA GLU A 58 -18.79 -12.85 20.41
C GLU A 58 -18.69 -12.77 18.88
N GLU A 59 -19.40 -11.83 18.27
CA GLU A 59 -19.32 -11.65 16.82
C GLU A 59 -17.98 -11.04 16.40
N LEU A 60 -17.45 -10.10 17.20
CA LEU A 60 -16.14 -9.51 16.96
C LEU A 60 -15.03 -10.58 17.00
N GLU A 61 -15.05 -11.46 18.00
CA GLU A 61 -14.13 -12.60 18.13
C GLU A 61 -14.23 -13.54 16.93
N ARG A 62 -15.45 -13.96 16.56
CA ARG A 62 -15.67 -14.81 15.39
C ARG A 62 -15.15 -14.18 14.09
N MET A 63 -15.35 -12.87 13.92
CA MET A 63 -14.83 -12.14 12.75
C MET A 63 -13.30 -12.13 12.74
N ALA A 64 -12.66 -11.87 13.89
CA ALA A 64 -11.21 -11.87 14.03
C ALA A 64 -10.62 -13.26 13.71
N GLU A 65 -11.20 -14.32 14.26
CA GLU A 65 -10.81 -15.71 13.97
C GLU A 65 -10.93 -16.04 12.48
N THR A 66 -12.06 -15.72 11.87
CA THR A 66 -12.29 -15.97 10.43
C THR A 66 -11.25 -15.21 9.57
N ILE A 67 -10.92 -13.97 9.93
CA ILE A 67 -9.90 -13.19 9.23
C ILE A 67 -8.51 -13.82 9.39
N ALA A 68 -8.16 -14.24 10.60
CA ALA A 68 -6.90 -14.91 10.88
C ALA A 68 -6.76 -16.19 10.06
N GLU A 69 -7.79 -17.03 10.00
CA GLU A 69 -7.83 -18.24 9.17
C GLU A 69 -7.61 -17.94 7.68
N ILE A 70 -8.24 -16.89 7.15
CA ILE A 70 -8.05 -16.47 5.75
C ILE A 70 -6.61 -16.02 5.52
N CYS A 71 -6.03 -15.26 6.45
CA CYS A 71 -4.64 -14.83 6.40
C CYS A 71 -3.69 -16.03 6.41
N GLU A 72 -3.87 -16.97 7.33
CA GLU A 72 -3.06 -18.20 7.44
C GLU A 72 -3.15 -19.06 6.17
N GLN A 73 -4.34 -19.24 5.61
CA GLN A 73 -4.55 -19.93 4.32
C GLN A 73 -3.80 -19.26 3.16
N ASN A 74 -3.50 -17.96 3.29
CA ASN A 74 -2.72 -17.18 2.34
C ASN A 74 -1.24 -17.03 2.75
N ASN A 75 -0.71 -17.93 3.59
CA ASN A 75 0.68 -17.95 4.04
C ASN A 75 1.08 -16.71 4.88
N CYS A 76 0.17 -16.23 5.73
CA CYS A 76 0.51 -15.25 6.74
C CYS A 76 1.59 -15.81 7.68
N VAL A 77 2.59 -14.99 8.00
CA VAL A 77 3.73 -15.37 8.84
C VAL A 77 3.37 -15.25 10.32
N ASP A 78 2.61 -14.22 10.68
CA ASP A 78 2.22 -13.93 12.05
C ASP A 78 0.97 -13.02 12.06
N VAL A 79 0.14 -13.16 13.09
CA VAL A 79 -1.05 -12.35 13.32
C VAL A 79 -0.91 -11.65 14.66
N PHE A 80 -0.78 -10.32 14.61
CA PHE A 80 -0.77 -9.47 15.79
C PHE A 80 -2.18 -8.92 16.07
N LEU A 81 -2.80 -9.36 17.16
CA LEU A 81 -4.08 -8.80 17.62
C LEU A 81 -3.82 -7.60 18.54
N ALA A 82 -4.11 -6.40 18.06
CA ALA A 82 -3.86 -5.16 18.81
C ALA A 82 -4.87 -4.94 19.94
N GLU A 83 -4.39 -4.86 21.19
CA GLU A 83 -5.18 -4.41 22.32
C GLU A 83 -5.44 -2.89 22.24
N LYS A 84 -6.38 -2.37 23.04
CA LYS A 84 -6.76 -0.94 23.04
C LYS A 84 -5.58 0.03 23.11
N LYS A 85 -4.54 -0.31 23.88
CA LYS A 85 -3.32 0.50 24.02
C LYS A 85 -2.44 0.51 22.77
N ASP A 86 -2.47 -0.57 21.99
CA ASP A 86 -1.60 -0.77 20.82
C ASP A 86 -2.26 -0.22 19.55
N GLN A 87 -3.59 -0.22 19.48
CA GLN A 87 -4.37 0.26 18.32
C GLN A 87 -3.94 1.67 17.87
N GLN A 88 -3.81 2.60 18.81
CA GLN A 88 -3.38 3.96 18.49
C GLN A 88 -1.97 3.98 17.90
N GLU A 89 -1.05 3.18 18.43
CA GLU A 89 0.33 3.14 17.97
C GLU A 89 0.46 2.56 16.55
N VAL A 90 -0.32 1.53 16.22
CA VAL A 90 -0.36 0.96 14.87
C VAL A 90 -0.86 2.02 13.88
N TRP A 91 -1.96 2.70 14.21
CA TRP A 91 -2.53 3.78 13.38
C TRP A 91 -1.58 4.98 13.22
N GLU A 92 -0.93 5.40 14.30
CA GLU A 92 0.06 6.48 14.25
C GLU A 92 1.24 6.12 13.35
N THR A 93 1.69 4.86 13.38
CA THR A 93 2.77 4.39 12.50
C THR A 93 2.35 4.48 11.04
N ARG A 94 1.16 3.96 10.70
CA ARG A 94 0.58 4.03 9.35
C ARG A 94 0.39 5.47 8.86
N GLY A 95 -0.01 6.38 9.75
CA GLY A 95 -0.23 7.80 9.43
C GLY A 95 1.06 8.59 9.15
N LYS A 96 2.20 8.14 9.69
CA LYS A 96 3.49 8.84 9.54
C LYS A 96 4.23 8.52 8.24
N PHE A 97 3.84 7.50 7.48
CA PHE A 97 4.57 7.09 6.27
C PHE A 97 4.75 8.22 5.27
N TYR A 98 3.69 8.98 4.98
CA TYR A 98 3.80 10.10 4.05
C TYR A 98 4.85 11.11 4.51
N GLU A 99 4.79 11.52 5.78
CA GLU A 99 5.70 12.50 6.34
C GLU A 99 7.16 12.01 6.32
N LEU A 100 7.37 10.74 6.66
CA LEU A 100 8.71 10.15 6.74
C LEU A 100 9.32 9.87 5.36
N LEU A 101 8.50 9.70 4.33
CA LEU A 101 8.95 9.41 2.96
C LEU A 101 9.01 10.65 2.05
N LYS A 102 8.45 11.79 2.49
CA LYS A 102 8.30 13.01 1.66
C LYS A 102 9.59 13.53 1.03
N GLU A 103 10.72 13.44 1.73
CA GLU A 103 11.99 13.99 1.23
C GLU A 103 12.49 13.26 -0.04
N TYR A 104 12.23 11.95 -0.12
CA TYR A 104 12.59 11.11 -1.26
C TYR A 104 11.57 11.20 -2.39
N THR A 105 10.35 11.67 -2.11
CA THR A 105 9.23 11.59 -3.04
C THR A 105 9.33 12.66 -4.14
N ILE A 106 9.09 12.25 -5.39
CA ILE A 106 8.90 13.12 -6.56
C ILE A 106 7.41 13.42 -6.72
N GLU A 107 6.59 12.37 -6.77
CA GLU A 107 5.14 12.44 -6.91
C GLU A 107 4.51 11.31 -6.10
N PHE A 108 3.34 11.61 -5.54
CA PHE A 108 2.45 10.66 -4.89
C PHE A 108 1.35 10.26 -5.87
N LEU A 109 1.40 9.04 -6.40
CA LEU A 109 0.37 8.51 -7.28
C LEU A 109 -0.73 7.90 -6.44
N ASP A 110 -1.94 8.35 -6.66
CA ASP A 110 -3.15 7.96 -5.97
C ASP A 110 -4.02 7.22 -6.99
N VAL A 111 -3.88 5.90 -7.09
CA VAL A 111 -4.60 5.09 -8.09
C VAL A 111 -5.65 4.25 -7.40
N VAL A 112 -6.75 3.98 -8.08
CA VAL A 112 -7.77 3.03 -7.61
C VAL A 112 -7.97 1.97 -8.67
N VAL A 113 -8.05 0.71 -8.26
CA VAL A 113 -8.36 -0.43 -9.12
C VAL A 113 -9.43 -1.28 -8.45
N PRO A 114 -10.22 -2.08 -9.19
CA PRO A 114 -11.14 -3.02 -8.56
C PRO A 114 -10.40 -3.90 -7.53
N PRO A 115 -10.94 -4.16 -6.33
CA PRO A 115 -10.27 -4.99 -5.32
C PRO A 115 -9.84 -6.38 -5.82
N ALA A 116 -10.53 -6.94 -6.81
CA ALA A 116 -10.13 -8.18 -7.46
C ALA A 116 -8.82 -8.09 -8.28
N GLN A 117 -8.39 -6.89 -8.65
CA GLN A 117 -7.19 -6.60 -9.44
C GLN A 117 -6.04 -6.02 -8.60
N ILE A 118 -6.26 -5.72 -7.31
CA ILE A 118 -5.32 -4.99 -6.46
C ILE A 118 -3.96 -5.70 -6.33
N ALA A 119 -3.96 -7.03 -6.19
CA ALA A 119 -2.73 -7.82 -6.13
C ALA A 119 -1.92 -7.76 -7.43
N ASN A 120 -2.61 -7.85 -8.57
CA ASN A 120 -1.97 -7.77 -9.88
C ASN A 120 -1.37 -6.37 -10.14
N HIS A 121 -2.04 -5.31 -9.65
CA HIS A 121 -1.54 -3.95 -9.73
C HIS A 121 -0.27 -3.77 -8.90
N VAL A 122 -0.25 -4.21 -7.64
CA VAL A 122 0.94 -4.15 -6.78
C VAL A 122 2.12 -4.93 -7.38
N ASP A 123 1.88 -6.12 -7.92
CA ASP A 123 2.92 -6.88 -8.62
C ASP A 123 3.47 -6.13 -9.84
N GLN A 124 2.59 -5.44 -10.58
CA GLN A 124 3.02 -4.66 -11.73
C GLN A 124 3.85 -3.44 -11.30
N VAL A 125 3.47 -2.75 -10.23
CA VAL A 125 4.27 -1.66 -9.64
C VAL A 125 5.64 -2.18 -9.23
N GLN A 126 5.73 -3.36 -8.62
CA GLN A 126 7.01 -3.98 -8.26
C GLN A 126 7.87 -4.29 -9.50
N ARG A 127 7.29 -4.84 -10.59
CA ARG A 127 8.03 -5.04 -11.85
C ARG A 127 8.51 -3.74 -12.46
N ILE A 128 7.73 -2.66 -12.35
CA ILE A 128 8.12 -1.32 -12.82
C ILE A 128 9.29 -0.80 -11.96
N SER A 129 9.21 -0.93 -10.63
CA SER A 129 10.26 -0.57 -9.68
C SER A 129 11.60 -1.21 -10.06
N GLU A 130 11.60 -2.53 -10.25
CA GLU A 130 12.78 -3.31 -10.65
C GLU A 130 13.31 -2.90 -12.02
N LYS A 131 12.44 -2.76 -13.02
CA LYS A 131 12.82 -2.41 -14.40
C LYS A 131 13.49 -1.04 -14.49
N TYR A 132 13.01 -0.07 -13.72
CA TYR A 132 13.51 1.31 -13.77
C TYR A 132 14.56 1.59 -12.70
N GLY A 133 14.82 0.64 -11.79
CA GLY A 133 15.73 0.84 -10.66
C GLY A 133 15.35 2.05 -9.82
N MET A 134 14.04 2.26 -9.62
CA MET A 134 13.49 3.32 -8.78
C MET A 134 12.69 2.68 -7.66
N TRP A 135 12.86 3.15 -6.43
CA TRP A 135 12.05 2.69 -5.31
C TRP A 135 10.62 3.22 -5.44
N LEU A 136 9.64 2.32 -5.38
CA LEU A 136 8.21 2.63 -5.50
C LEU A 136 7.43 2.04 -4.31
N PRO A 137 7.59 2.56 -3.08
CA PRO A 137 6.84 2.04 -1.95
C PRO A 137 5.36 2.31 -2.18
N THR A 138 4.58 1.27 -1.92
CA THR A 138 3.15 1.21 -2.18
C THR A 138 2.41 0.80 -0.91
N TYR A 139 1.45 1.63 -0.51
CA TYR A 139 0.58 1.37 0.62
C TYR A 139 -0.78 2.06 0.38
N GLY A 140 -1.83 1.70 1.09
CA GLY A 140 -3.12 2.38 0.91
C GLY A 140 -4.31 1.60 1.42
N HIS A 141 -5.48 2.16 1.16
CA HIS A 141 -6.81 1.65 1.47
C HIS A 141 -7.14 0.44 0.59
N ALA A 142 -6.55 -0.71 0.92
CA ALA A 142 -6.70 -1.91 0.13
C ALA A 142 -8.16 -2.40 0.05
N GLY A 143 -8.98 -2.09 1.06
CA GLY A 143 -10.39 -2.47 1.12
C GLY A 143 -11.25 -1.90 0.00
N ASP A 144 -10.97 -0.68 -0.46
CA ASP A 144 -11.70 -0.02 -1.56
C ASP A 144 -10.93 -0.03 -2.88
N GLY A 145 -9.71 -0.60 -2.89
CA GLY A 145 -8.89 -0.70 -4.08
C GLY A 145 -7.96 0.50 -4.30
N ASN A 146 -7.93 1.47 -3.39
CA ASN A 146 -7.09 2.65 -3.50
C ASN A 146 -5.67 2.39 -2.96
N LEU A 147 -4.68 2.65 -3.81
CA LEU A 147 -3.27 2.47 -3.53
C LEU A 147 -2.50 3.75 -3.80
N HIS A 148 -1.60 4.06 -2.87
CA HIS A 148 -0.67 5.15 -2.94
C HIS A 148 0.70 4.63 -3.30
N THR A 149 1.16 4.94 -4.52
CA THR A 149 2.51 4.59 -4.97
C THR A 149 3.35 5.86 -5.03
N HIS A 150 4.41 5.92 -4.23
CA HIS A 150 5.34 7.06 -4.27
C HIS A 150 6.41 6.82 -5.34
N VAL A 151 6.62 7.77 -6.24
CA VAL A 151 7.77 7.72 -7.16
C VAL A 151 8.95 8.41 -6.50
N MET A 152 10.02 7.67 -6.19
CA MET A 152 11.14 8.17 -5.40
C MET A 152 12.35 8.64 -6.22
N LYS A 153 13.12 9.59 -5.68
CA LYS A 153 14.45 10.02 -6.16
C LYS A 153 15.57 9.05 -5.77
N ALA A 154 15.22 7.84 -5.38
CA ALA A 154 16.12 6.89 -4.76
C ALA A 154 15.76 5.46 -5.18
N ARG A 155 16.69 4.53 -4.93
CA ARG A 155 16.49 3.08 -5.01
C ARG A 155 16.78 2.44 -3.66
N LEU A 156 16.35 1.19 -3.48
CA LEU A 156 16.73 0.38 -2.32
C LEU A 156 17.84 -0.59 -2.69
N ASN A 157 18.87 -0.65 -1.84
CA ASN A 157 19.96 -1.60 -1.95
C ASN A 157 20.22 -2.24 -0.58
N GLY A 158 19.87 -3.51 -0.42
CA GLY A 158 20.00 -4.23 0.86
C GLY A 158 19.27 -3.55 2.03
N GLY A 159 18.09 -2.97 1.78
CA GLY A 159 17.30 -2.25 2.80
C GLY A 159 17.76 -0.81 3.09
N ASN A 160 18.80 -0.32 2.42
CA ASN A 160 19.25 1.06 2.54
C ASN A 160 18.77 1.90 1.35
N VAL A 161 18.44 3.17 1.64
CA VAL A 161 18.09 4.15 0.61
C VAL A 161 19.36 4.68 -0.05
N GLU A 162 19.41 4.57 -1.38
CA GLU A 162 20.49 5.10 -2.21
C GLU A 162 19.90 6.13 -3.18
N TRP A 163 20.39 7.38 -3.13
CA TRP A 163 19.92 8.44 -4.02
C TRP A 163 20.30 8.17 -5.47
N LEU A 164 19.36 8.42 -6.37
CA LEU A 164 19.63 8.43 -7.81
C LEU A 164 20.15 9.81 -8.21
N ASP A 165 21.00 9.83 -9.24
CA ASP A 165 21.42 11.10 -9.82
C ASP A 165 20.23 11.87 -10.39
N GLU A 166 20.31 13.21 -10.36
CA GLU A 166 19.20 14.06 -10.77
C GLU A 166 18.78 13.83 -12.22
N SER A 167 19.75 13.63 -13.11
CA SER A 167 19.52 13.30 -14.50
C SER A 167 18.78 11.96 -14.66
N GLU A 168 19.16 10.96 -13.86
CA GLU A 168 18.57 9.62 -13.93
C GLU A 168 17.10 9.61 -13.51
N TRP A 169 16.78 10.14 -12.32
CA TRP A 169 15.38 10.09 -11.86
C TRP A 169 14.48 11.00 -12.71
N LYS A 170 14.99 12.14 -13.21
CA LYS A 170 14.21 13.01 -14.13
C LYS A 170 13.87 12.31 -15.44
N GLU A 171 14.78 11.50 -15.97
CA GLU A 171 14.54 10.75 -17.21
C GLU A 171 13.55 9.59 -17.01
N ARG A 172 13.62 8.91 -15.85
CA ARG A 172 12.85 7.69 -15.56
C ARG A 172 11.44 8.00 -15.04
N TYR A 173 11.28 9.01 -14.18
CA TYR A 173 10.02 9.33 -13.50
C TYR A 173 8.80 9.44 -14.45
N PRO A 174 8.84 10.20 -15.56
CA PRO A 174 7.68 10.31 -16.44
C PRO A 174 7.25 8.96 -17.02
N LYS A 175 8.22 8.09 -17.35
CA LYS A 175 7.98 6.75 -17.89
C LYS A 175 7.36 5.82 -16.83
N VAL A 176 7.84 5.91 -15.59
CA VAL A 176 7.31 5.14 -14.45
C VAL A 176 5.86 5.56 -14.16
N ARG A 177 5.61 6.86 -14.01
CA ARG A 177 4.27 7.42 -13.76
C ARG A 177 3.28 6.98 -14.83
N ASP A 178 3.63 7.18 -16.10
CA ASP A 178 2.73 6.88 -17.21
C ASP A 178 2.43 5.37 -17.29
N LYS A 179 3.37 4.50 -16.89
CA LYS A 179 3.14 3.04 -16.81
C LYS A 179 2.24 2.62 -15.66
N ILE A 180 2.38 3.21 -14.48
CA ILE A 180 1.53 2.92 -13.32
C ILE A 180 0.09 3.32 -13.63
N HIS A 181 -0.11 4.52 -14.20
CA HIS A 181 -1.43 4.97 -14.62
C HIS A 181 -2.02 4.12 -15.75
N ALA A 182 -1.22 3.76 -16.75
CA ALA A 182 -1.68 2.87 -17.83
C ALA A 182 -2.09 1.50 -17.30
N ASP A 183 -1.36 0.94 -16.33
CA ASP A 183 -1.75 -0.32 -15.70
C ASP A 183 -3.08 -0.19 -14.94
N ALA A 184 -3.25 0.85 -14.12
CA ALA A 184 -4.51 1.09 -13.41
C ALA A 184 -5.71 1.19 -14.38
N LEU A 185 -5.56 1.98 -15.45
CA LEU A 185 -6.61 2.15 -16.47
C LEU A 185 -6.91 0.84 -17.22
N SER A 186 -5.88 0.04 -17.53
CA SER A 186 -6.07 -1.26 -18.19
C SER A 186 -6.85 -2.28 -17.33
N ARG A 187 -6.98 -2.01 -16.03
CA ARG A 187 -7.71 -2.81 -15.04
C ARG A 187 -9.08 -2.23 -14.70
N GLU A 188 -9.59 -1.31 -15.53
CA GLU A 188 -10.84 -0.56 -15.27
C GLU A 188 -10.76 0.30 -13.99
N GLY A 189 -9.55 0.68 -13.59
CA GLY A 189 -9.27 1.60 -12.49
C GLY A 189 -9.20 3.07 -12.93
N LEU A 190 -8.88 3.94 -11.97
CA LEU A 190 -8.75 5.39 -12.17
C LEU A 190 -7.39 5.90 -11.65
N VAL A 191 -6.94 7.03 -12.21
CA VAL A 191 -5.65 7.68 -11.84
C VAL A 191 -5.75 8.63 -10.64
N SER A 192 -6.93 8.71 -10.03
CA SER A 192 -7.17 9.39 -8.76
C SER A 192 -8.28 8.69 -8.01
N GLY A 193 -8.00 8.22 -6.79
CA GLY A 193 -8.99 7.72 -5.85
C GLY A 193 -9.58 8.85 -5.02
N GLU A 194 -8.72 9.62 -4.34
CA GLU A 194 -9.11 10.59 -3.31
C GLU A 194 -8.58 12.02 -3.54
N HIS A 195 -7.48 12.19 -4.27
CA HIS A 195 -6.78 13.49 -4.37
C HIS A 195 -7.25 14.40 -5.52
N GLY A 196 -8.18 13.93 -6.35
CA GLY A 196 -8.68 14.65 -7.52
C GLY A 196 -7.64 14.86 -8.63
N ILE A 197 -8.06 15.55 -9.69
CA ILE A 197 -7.26 15.73 -10.91
C ILE A 197 -6.37 16.97 -10.86
N GLY A 198 -6.95 18.13 -10.51
CA GLY A 198 -6.25 19.41 -10.50
C GLY A 198 -5.52 19.75 -11.81
N ILE A 199 -4.50 20.61 -11.72
CA ILE A 199 -3.65 20.97 -12.88
C ILE A 199 -2.66 19.83 -13.19
N ILE A 200 -2.15 19.15 -12.16
CA ILE A 200 -1.10 18.12 -12.27
C ILE A 200 -1.58 16.92 -13.10
N LYS A 201 -2.79 16.41 -12.84
CA LYS A 201 -3.33 15.24 -13.54
C LYS A 201 -4.24 15.61 -14.70
N LYS A 202 -4.36 16.90 -15.08
CA LYS A 202 -5.29 17.38 -16.14
C LYS A 202 -5.17 16.61 -17.45
N LYS A 203 -3.95 16.20 -17.83
CA LYS A 203 -3.71 15.42 -19.06
C LYS A 203 -4.43 14.07 -19.10
N TYR A 204 -4.83 13.54 -17.94
CA TYR A 204 -5.56 12.27 -17.83
C TYR A 204 -7.07 12.44 -17.80
N LEU A 205 -7.60 13.67 -17.68
CA LEU A 205 -9.03 13.93 -17.62
C LEU A 205 -9.82 13.35 -18.82
N PRO A 206 -9.31 13.38 -20.07
CA PRO A 206 -10.00 12.75 -21.20
C PRO A 206 -10.14 11.22 -21.10
N LEU A 207 -9.49 10.56 -20.14
CA LEU A 207 -9.57 9.11 -19.94
C LEU A 207 -10.75 8.70 -19.03
N PHE A 208 -11.45 9.68 -18.44
CA PHE A 208 -12.61 9.46 -17.57
C PHE A 208 -13.95 9.56 -18.33
N PHE A 209 -13.95 10.00 -19.58
CA PHE A 209 -15.14 10.32 -20.37
C PHE A 209 -15.14 9.61 -21.73
#